data_AF-A0A812X2Y9-F1
#
_entry.id   AF-A0A812X2Y9-F1
#
_cell.length_a   1.000
_cell.length_b   1.000
_cell.length_c   1.000
_cell.angle_alpha   90.00
_cell.angle_beta   90.00
_cell.angle_gamma   90.00
#
_symmetry.space_group_name_H-M   'P 1'
#
loop_
_entity.id
_entity.type
_entity.pdbx_description
1 polymer ?
#
loop_
_entity_poly.entity_id
_entity_poly.type
_entity_poly.pdbx_seq_one_letter_code
_entity_poly.pdbx_strand_id
1 'polypeptide(L)'
;MKELRHPNVVELKHAFYTSGEKPGETYLNVVMEYCSDTVYRVMKHYTKMKQPVPHIFVQLYSYQMARACAYIHAVGICHRDIKPQNLLVDGHTHALKVCDFGSAKPLVKGEPNVAYICSRYYRAPELIFGATDYGFVIDIWSMACVSAELILGHPIFPGESGVDQLVEIIKVLGTPTREELMAMNPNYTEPLGFDDGPAMDQLRALQQKNAFLQLLQDAWRGEGAPSKEEQGLLAETLQVVIAALRQASAISCIQLFLTLGLATIATEELTLSKLVSACPEHPGQASASDSQKCEVSIEGVDLAQSALEDFVNSYFVFHNLSPERTQDVLKYFPTLSFVESHIYGLDQANEDNLLPPDPRNLNDRLPPLPADPLGPLRAVLRERQWLTPRLEQELKEGARFWALERKICSALAAPRKGEQSLPNSFDRSDVEEALRLKSFDYRTMNLLLYVMRGEEPNKMHMDFLATSEILVEIGDDLVDYFEDVERNSFNIYRCFLALYGPKAGQEELRKYIRAAEKDFANAFRNLDEGLAQKWLRQSEALKRHSFGSESAQGGNWELPPPIEEASCQG
;
A
#
# COMPACT_ATOMS: atom_id res chain seq x y z
N MET A 1 21.71 11.92 -13.52
CA MET A 1 22.16 10.68 -14.19
C MET A 1 23.41 10.05 -13.57
N LYS A 2 24.54 10.76 -13.41
CA LYS A 2 25.76 10.16 -12.80
C LYS A 2 25.51 9.54 -11.41
N GLU A 3 24.65 10.16 -10.62
CA GLU A 3 24.27 9.75 -9.26
C GLU A 3 23.12 8.74 -9.19
N LEU A 4 22.47 8.44 -10.32
CA LEU A 4 21.30 7.57 -10.36
C LEU A 4 21.73 6.11 -10.56
N ARG A 5 21.29 5.23 -9.65
CA ARG A 5 21.53 3.78 -9.67
C ARG A 5 20.27 3.07 -9.17
N HIS A 6 19.47 2.58 -10.11
CA HIS A 6 18.24 1.87 -9.84
C HIS A 6 17.87 0.95 -11.01
N PRO A 7 17.35 -0.28 -10.79
CA PRO A 7 17.02 -1.21 -11.88
C PRO A 7 16.03 -0.65 -12.90
N ASN A 8 15.06 0.17 -12.45
CA ASN A 8 14.05 0.80 -13.30
C ASN A 8 14.41 2.23 -13.78
N VAL A 9 15.68 2.63 -13.68
CA VAL A 9 16.19 3.89 -14.25
C VAL A 9 17.31 3.57 -15.23
N VAL A 10 17.30 4.21 -16.40
CA VAL A 10 18.31 3.97 -17.43
C VAL A 10 19.73 4.25 -16.92
N GLU A 11 20.62 3.28 -17.06
CA GLU A 11 22.02 3.42 -16.63
C GLU A 11 22.83 4.29 -17.59
N LEU A 12 23.51 5.30 -17.03
CA LEU A 12 24.55 6.05 -17.74
C LEU A 12 25.87 5.26 -17.72
N LYS A 13 26.26 4.73 -18.88
CA LYS A 13 27.53 3.96 -19.05
C LYS A 13 28.73 4.88 -19.26
N HIS A 14 28.60 5.91 -20.08
CA HIS A 14 29.68 6.84 -20.37
C HIS A 14 29.17 8.21 -20.84
N ALA A 15 29.99 9.25 -20.74
CA ALA A 15 29.70 10.56 -21.30
C ALA A 15 30.99 11.22 -21.80
N PHE A 16 30.99 11.73 -23.02
CA PHE A 16 32.16 12.34 -23.66
C PHE A 16 31.77 13.46 -24.63
N TYR A 17 32.70 14.36 -24.91
CA TYR A 17 32.48 15.49 -25.81
C TYR A 17 33.08 15.22 -27.19
N THR A 18 32.40 15.64 -28.25
CA THR A 18 32.93 15.66 -29.62
C THR A 18 32.78 17.05 -30.22
N SER A 19 33.72 17.44 -31.08
CA SER A 19 33.60 18.67 -31.86
C SER A 19 32.59 18.47 -32.99
N GLY A 20 31.77 19.48 -33.24
CA GLY A 20 30.87 19.55 -34.39
C GLY A 20 31.58 19.91 -35.69
N GLU A 21 30.82 19.91 -36.79
CA GLU A 21 31.33 20.30 -38.11
C GLU A 21 31.66 21.80 -38.16
N LYS A 22 30.97 22.62 -37.35
CA LYS A 22 31.18 24.07 -37.30
C LYS A 22 32.21 24.44 -36.23
N PRO A 23 33.08 25.43 -36.50
CA PRO A 23 34.01 25.95 -35.49
C PRO A 23 33.28 26.39 -34.22
N GLY A 24 33.72 25.89 -33.06
CA GLY A 24 33.14 26.21 -31.75
C GLY A 24 31.93 25.37 -31.34
N GLU A 25 31.43 24.48 -32.20
CA GLU A 25 30.34 23.58 -31.87
C GLU A 25 30.86 22.37 -31.09
N THR A 26 30.24 22.07 -29.96
CA THR A 26 30.61 20.93 -29.11
C THR A 26 29.35 20.15 -28.75
N TYR A 27 29.39 18.83 -28.95
CA TYR A 27 28.32 17.91 -28.63
C TYR A 27 28.67 17.12 -27.38
N LEU A 28 27.73 17.02 -26.44
CA LEU A 28 27.79 16.07 -25.33
C LEU A 28 27.15 14.75 -25.78
N ASN A 29 27.95 13.70 -25.86
CA ASN A 29 27.49 12.34 -26.16
C ASN A 29 27.25 11.59 -24.87
N VAL A 30 26.04 11.05 -24.73
CA VAL A 30 25.57 10.37 -23.52
C VAL A 30 25.31 8.91 -23.87
N VAL A 31 26.19 8.02 -23.42
CA VAL A 31 26.12 6.58 -23.69
C VAL A 31 25.35 5.90 -22.56
N MET A 32 24.21 5.30 -22.89
CA MET A 32 23.31 4.66 -21.93
C MET A 32 23.19 3.17 -22.22
N GLU A 33 22.58 2.43 -21.29
CA GLU A 33 22.07 1.11 -21.63
C GLU A 33 21.02 1.17 -22.75
N TYR A 34 20.94 0.09 -23.53
CA TYR A 34 20.00 -0.03 -24.64
C TYR A 34 18.82 -0.90 -24.21
N CYS A 35 17.61 -0.43 -24.49
CA CYS A 35 16.38 -1.19 -24.37
C CYS A 35 15.70 -1.25 -25.74
N SER A 36 15.12 -2.39 -26.08
CA SER A 36 14.59 -2.65 -27.42
C SER A 36 13.31 -1.87 -27.75
N ASP A 37 12.50 -1.57 -26.73
CA ASP A 37 11.16 -1.03 -26.93
C ASP A 37 10.76 0.08 -25.96
N THR A 38 9.56 0.63 -26.12
CA THR A 38 8.95 1.59 -25.21
C THR A 38 7.51 1.25 -24.91
N VAL A 39 6.99 1.70 -23.76
CA VAL A 39 5.56 1.55 -23.42
C VAL A 39 4.67 2.12 -24.52
N TYR A 40 5.05 3.24 -25.13
CA TYR A 40 4.35 3.82 -26.28
C TYR A 40 4.17 2.82 -27.45
N ARG A 41 5.23 2.10 -27.80
CA ARG A 41 5.21 1.13 -28.91
C ARG A 41 4.44 -0.13 -28.54
N VAL A 42 4.54 -0.59 -27.29
CA VAL A 42 3.72 -1.69 -26.75
C VAL A 42 2.24 -1.33 -26.87
N MET A 43 1.81 -0.16 -26.39
CA MET A 43 0.41 0.27 -26.52
C MET A 43 -0.02 0.34 -27.99
N LYS A 44 0.79 0.95 -28.85
CA LYS A 44 0.50 1.04 -30.29
C LYS A 44 0.36 -0.33 -30.95
N HIS A 45 1.09 -1.34 -30.50
CA HIS A 45 0.95 -2.71 -30.97
C HIS A 45 -0.43 -3.28 -30.62
N TYR A 46 -0.86 -3.18 -29.35
CA TYR A 46 -2.18 -3.62 -28.91
C TYR A 46 -3.33 -2.84 -29.56
N THR A 47 -3.23 -1.51 -29.68
CA THR A 47 -4.21 -0.69 -30.40
C THR A 47 -4.37 -1.14 -31.85
N LYS A 48 -3.27 -1.47 -32.56
CA LYS A 48 -3.32 -1.96 -33.94
C LYS A 48 -4.01 -3.33 -34.05
N MET A 49 -3.81 -4.19 -33.06
CA MET A 49 -4.47 -5.49 -32.98
C MET A 49 -5.94 -5.40 -32.52
N LYS A 50 -6.41 -4.19 -32.16
CA LYS A 50 -7.72 -3.96 -31.55
C LYS A 50 -7.92 -4.79 -30.29
N GLN A 51 -6.85 -4.93 -29.51
CA GLN A 51 -6.86 -5.63 -28.23
C GLN A 51 -6.44 -4.64 -27.14
N PRO A 52 -6.98 -4.79 -25.91
CA PRO A 52 -6.47 -4.08 -24.75
C PRO A 52 -5.06 -4.55 -24.43
N VAL A 53 -4.29 -3.71 -23.75
CA VAL A 53 -3.06 -4.17 -23.09
C VAL A 53 -3.48 -5.14 -21.98
N PRO A 54 -2.90 -6.35 -21.90
CA PRO A 54 -3.18 -7.29 -20.82
C PRO A 54 -3.03 -6.63 -19.45
N HIS A 55 -3.97 -6.88 -18.54
CA HIS A 55 -4.02 -6.26 -17.21
C HIS A 55 -2.71 -6.44 -16.43
N ILE A 56 -2.09 -7.63 -16.54
CA ILE A 56 -0.78 -7.90 -15.93
C ILE A 56 0.33 -6.94 -16.41
N PHE A 57 0.32 -6.53 -17.68
CA PHE A 57 1.30 -5.55 -18.19
C PHE A 57 0.97 -4.13 -17.73
N VAL A 58 -0.32 -3.81 -17.57
CA VAL A 58 -0.74 -2.54 -16.95
C VAL A 58 -0.17 -2.44 -15.54
N GLN A 59 -0.37 -3.47 -14.71
CA GLN A 59 0.17 -3.53 -13.34
C GLN A 59 1.70 -3.49 -13.35
N LEU A 60 2.35 -4.35 -14.15
CA LEU A 60 3.80 -4.48 -14.20
C LEU A 60 4.51 -3.18 -14.60
N TYR A 61 4.03 -2.49 -15.64
CA TYR A 61 4.63 -1.24 -16.08
C TYR A 61 4.31 -0.08 -15.13
N SER A 62 3.08 0.00 -14.63
CA SER A 62 2.69 1.04 -13.68
C SER A 62 3.52 0.94 -12.40
N TYR A 63 3.69 -0.27 -11.88
CA TYR A 63 4.53 -0.54 -10.71
C TYR A 63 6.00 -0.15 -10.92
N GLN A 64 6.63 -0.64 -11.98
CA GLN A 64 8.05 -0.37 -12.22
C GLN A 64 8.32 1.12 -12.50
N MET A 65 7.39 1.81 -13.18
CA MET A 65 7.42 3.26 -13.36
C MET A 65 7.32 3.98 -12.01
N ALA A 66 6.39 3.55 -11.15
CA ALA A 66 6.22 4.11 -9.83
C ALA A 66 7.48 3.92 -8.96
N ARG A 67 8.06 2.71 -8.93
CA ARG A 67 9.32 2.41 -8.23
C ARG A 67 10.48 3.29 -8.72
N ALA A 68 10.58 3.53 -10.03
CA ALA A 68 11.56 4.45 -10.58
C ALA A 68 11.34 5.90 -10.11
N CYS A 69 10.08 6.39 -10.16
CA CYS A 69 9.70 7.72 -9.69
C CYS A 69 9.97 7.91 -8.19
N ALA A 70 9.60 6.92 -7.36
CA ALA A 70 9.93 6.88 -5.94
C ALA A 70 11.43 7.08 -5.69
N TYR A 71 12.26 6.33 -6.41
CA TYR A 71 13.71 6.43 -6.29
C TYR A 71 14.24 7.83 -6.67
N ILE A 72 13.83 8.37 -7.82
CA ILE A 72 14.32 9.69 -8.27
C ILE A 72 13.83 10.82 -7.35
N HIS A 73 12.60 10.72 -6.83
CA HIS A 73 12.05 11.68 -5.88
C HIS A 73 12.77 11.62 -4.53
N ALA A 74 13.14 10.42 -4.06
CA ALA A 74 13.89 10.23 -2.82
C ALA A 74 15.30 10.84 -2.87
N VAL A 75 15.90 10.95 -4.06
CA VAL A 75 17.16 11.69 -4.27
C VAL A 75 16.94 13.17 -4.59
N GLY A 76 15.70 13.66 -4.48
CA GLY A 76 15.33 15.07 -4.65
C GLY A 76 15.16 15.55 -6.10
N ILE A 77 15.08 14.64 -7.07
CA ILE A 77 14.99 14.96 -8.50
C ILE A 77 13.56 14.73 -8.99
N CYS A 78 12.99 15.73 -9.66
CA CYS A 78 11.74 15.60 -10.42
C CYS A 78 12.05 15.39 -11.90
N HIS A 79 11.39 14.43 -12.55
CA HIS A 79 11.60 14.10 -13.95
C HIS A 79 11.02 15.15 -14.90
N ARG A 80 9.80 15.60 -14.62
CA ARG A 80 9.06 16.66 -15.34
C ARG A 80 8.72 16.36 -16.81
N ASP A 81 8.80 15.09 -17.21
CA ASP A 81 8.42 14.64 -18.56
C ASP A 81 8.17 13.11 -18.61
N ILE A 82 7.45 12.59 -17.62
CA ILE A 82 7.00 11.19 -17.62
C ILE A 82 5.93 11.04 -18.71
N LYS A 83 6.16 10.11 -19.62
CA LYS A 83 5.28 9.80 -20.76
C LYS A 83 5.66 8.44 -21.36
N PRO A 84 4.77 7.77 -22.10
CA PRO A 84 5.01 6.41 -22.59
C PRO A 84 6.25 6.27 -23.48
N GLN A 85 6.71 7.35 -24.14
CA GLN A 85 7.92 7.35 -24.96
C GLN A 85 9.21 7.33 -24.12
N ASN A 86 9.16 7.85 -22.89
CA ASN A 86 10.30 7.93 -21.96
C ASN A 86 10.35 6.73 -21.00
N LEU A 87 9.49 5.73 -21.23
CA LEU A 87 9.44 4.47 -20.48
C LEU A 87 9.92 3.37 -21.41
N LEU A 88 11.19 3.03 -21.29
CA LEU A 88 11.81 1.95 -22.05
C LEU A 88 11.35 0.61 -21.51
N VAL A 89 11.24 -0.39 -22.38
CA VAL A 89 10.85 -1.75 -22.03
C VAL A 89 11.82 -2.73 -22.69
N ASP A 90 12.33 -3.68 -21.90
CA ASP A 90 12.99 -4.86 -22.44
C ASP A 90 11.95 -5.82 -23.01
N GLY A 91 12.04 -6.12 -24.31
CA GLY A 91 11.04 -6.93 -25.01
C GLY A 91 10.98 -8.40 -24.58
N HIS A 92 11.97 -8.88 -23.82
CA HIS A 92 12.01 -10.25 -23.33
C HIS A 92 11.64 -10.36 -21.85
N THR A 93 12.14 -9.44 -21.01
CA THR A 93 11.92 -9.52 -19.55
C THR A 93 10.77 -8.64 -19.08
N HIS A 94 10.26 -7.75 -19.94
CA HIS A 94 9.32 -6.69 -19.57
C HIS A 94 9.84 -5.75 -18.46
N ALA A 95 11.16 -5.71 -18.25
CA ALA A 95 11.79 -4.76 -17.36
C ALA A 95 11.62 -3.34 -17.90
N LEU A 96 10.98 -2.47 -17.13
CA LEU A 96 10.75 -1.08 -17.48
C LEU A 96 11.86 -0.19 -16.92
N LYS A 97 12.36 0.74 -17.75
CA LYS A 97 13.37 1.73 -17.37
C LYS A 97 12.96 3.15 -17.77
N VAL A 98 12.90 4.06 -16.81
CA VAL A 98 12.70 5.49 -17.06
C VAL A 98 13.95 6.09 -17.70
N CYS A 99 13.77 6.81 -18.80
CA CYS A 99 14.84 7.49 -19.54
C CYS A 99 14.51 8.96 -19.83
N ASP A 100 15.43 9.66 -20.50
CA ASP A 100 15.30 11.07 -20.90
C ASP A 100 15.18 12.06 -19.72
N PHE A 101 16.30 12.20 -18.99
CA PHE A 101 16.45 13.18 -17.92
C PHE A 101 16.74 14.61 -18.42
N GLY A 102 16.49 14.92 -19.70
CA GLY A 102 16.74 16.25 -20.28
C GLY A 102 15.91 17.37 -19.65
N SER A 103 14.71 17.03 -19.17
CA SER A 103 13.82 17.94 -18.43
C SER A 103 13.96 17.84 -16.92
N ALA A 104 14.73 16.87 -16.39
CA ALA A 104 14.77 16.62 -14.96
C ALA A 104 15.50 17.73 -14.19
N LYS A 105 15.08 18.00 -12.96
CA LYS A 105 15.68 19.04 -12.09
C LYS A 105 15.59 18.65 -10.61
N PRO A 106 16.64 18.88 -9.81
CA PRO A 106 16.50 18.93 -8.36
C PRO A 106 15.54 20.04 -7.95
N LEU A 107 14.49 19.72 -7.20
CA LEU A 107 13.55 20.72 -6.70
C LEU A 107 14.00 21.22 -5.33
N VAL A 108 14.20 22.54 -5.22
CA VAL A 108 14.60 23.19 -3.98
C VAL A 108 13.45 24.06 -3.49
N LYS A 109 13.03 23.86 -2.24
CA LYS A 109 11.91 24.59 -1.65
C LYS A 109 12.19 26.09 -1.66
N GLY A 110 11.25 26.88 -2.18
CA GLY A 110 11.35 28.33 -2.29
C GLY A 110 12.05 28.83 -3.57
N GLU A 111 12.61 27.94 -4.40
CA GLU A 111 13.12 28.32 -5.71
C GLU A 111 12.05 28.15 -6.79
N PRO A 112 11.79 29.19 -7.62
CA PRO A 112 10.81 29.09 -8.68
C PRO A 112 11.28 28.17 -9.82
N ASN A 113 10.33 27.50 -10.44
CA ASN A 113 10.53 26.57 -11.54
C ASN A 113 9.68 26.96 -12.75
N VAL A 114 10.11 26.57 -13.95
CA VAL A 114 9.37 26.83 -15.19
C VAL A 114 8.08 26.01 -15.22
N ALA A 115 6.93 26.66 -15.37
CA ALA A 115 5.61 26.01 -15.43
C ALA A 115 5.33 25.35 -16.78
N TYR A 116 5.78 25.95 -17.89
CA TYR A 116 5.64 25.39 -19.24
C TYR A 116 6.67 24.27 -19.47
N ILE A 117 6.44 23.16 -18.80
CA ILE A 117 7.24 21.92 -18.84
C ILE A 117 6.27 20.73 -19.00
N CYS A 118 6.81 19.52 -19.16
CA CYS A 118 6.05 18.29 -19.41
C CYS A 118 5.32 18.25 -20.75
N SER A 119 5.25 17.07 -21.35
CA SER A 119 4.43 16.80 -22.53
C SER A 119 2.93 16.97 -22.22
N ARG A 120 2.19 17.60 -23.14
CA ARG A 120 0.85 18.17 -22.88
C ARG A 120 -0.17 17.21 -22.25
N TYR A 121 -0.34 16.01 -22.81
CA TYR A 121 -1.34 15.04 -22.34
C TYR A 121 -1.08 14.52 -20.92
N TYR A 122 0.16 14.64 -20.43
CA TYR A 122 0.60 14.17 -19.13
C TYR A 122 0.87 15.33 -18.16
N ARG A 123 0.55 16.57 -18.55
CA ARG A 123 0.85 17.78 -17.79
C ARG A 123 -0.16 17.96 -16.64
N ALA A 124 0.36 18.13 -15.43
CA ALA A 124 -0.42 18.36 -14.23
C ALA A 124 -1.18 19.72 -14.26
N PRO A 125 -2.37 19.82 -13.66
CA PRO A 125 -3.21 21.02 -13.75
C PRO A 125 -2.56 22.26 -13.12
N GLU A 126 -1.78 22.11 -12.04
CA GLU A 126 -1.01 23.20 -11.44
C GLU A 126 0.00 23.83 -12.42
N LEU A 127 0.59 23.04 -13.32
CA LEU A 127 1.47 23.53 -14.38
C LEU A 127 0.68 24.30 -15.45
N ILE A 128 -0.55 23.86 -15.75
CA ILE A 128 -1.46 24.57 -16.67
C ILE A 128 -1.88 25.92 -16.06
N PHE A 129 -2.10 25.97 -14.75
CA PHE A 129 -2.36 27.20 -13.99
C PHE A 129 -1.11 28.06 -13.73
N GLY A 130 0.06 27.66 -14.24
CA GLY A 130 1.26 28.47 -14.18
C GLY A 130 1.98 28.45 -12.83
N ALA A 131 1.76 27.43 -11.98
CA ALA A 131 2.48 27.27 -10.73
C ALA A 131 3.99 27.18 -10.97
N THR A 132 4.79 27.81 -10.10
CA THR A 132 6.26 27.79 -10.18
C THR A 132 6.90 27.14 -8.95
N ASP A 133 6.12 26.92 -7.90
CA ASP A 133 6.46 26.30 -6.62
C ASP A 133 5.93 24.87 -6.50
N TYR A 134 5.69 24.20 -7.63
CA TYR A 134 5.25 22.82 -7.70
C TYR A 134 6.26 21.83 -7.09
N GLY A 135 5.74 20.69 -6.61
CA GLY A 135 6.54 19.59 -6.07
C GLY A 135 6.68 18.40 -7.01
N PHE A 136 7.16 17.27 -6.47
CA PHE A 136 7.31 16.01 -7.21
C PHE A 136 5.98 15.39 -7.67
N VAL A 137 4.86 15.84 -7.12
CA VAL A 137 3.50 15.37 -7.41
C VAL A 137 3.11 15.52 -8.89
N ILE A 138 3.76 16.41 -9.64
CA ILE A 138 3.53 16.53 -11.08
C ILE A 138 3.93 15.26 -11.85
N ASP A 139 4.96 14.53 -11.40
CA ASP A 139 5.35 13.26 -12.01
C ASP A 139 4.32 12.17 -11.68
N ILE A 140 3.71 12.23 -10.49
CA ILE A 140 2.65 11.30 -10.07
C ILE A 140 1.41 11.48 -10.94
N TRP A 141 1.02 12.74 -11.21
CA TRP A 141 -0.03 13.03 -12.18
C TRP A 141 0.28 12.43 -13.55
N SER A 142 1.49 12.65 -14.06
CA SER A 142 1.91 12.10 -15.35
C SER A 142 1.88 10.57 -15.37
N MET A 143 2.32 9.91 -14.30
CA MET A 143 2.23 8.45 -14.15
C MET A 143 0.78 7.94 -14.18
N ALA A 144 -0.12 8.63 -13.49
CA ALA A 144 -1.54 8.29 -13.48
C ALA A 144 -2.14 8.43 -14.89
N CYS A 145 -1.78 9.48 -15.65
CA CYS A 145 -2.16 9.61 -17.05
C CYS A 145 -1.63 8.46 -17.93
N VAL A 146 -0.37 8.03 -17.74
CA VAL A 146 0.20 6.88 -18.45
C VAL A 146 -0.54 5.58 -18.12
N SER A 147 -0.85 5.37 -16.83
CA SER A 147 -1.55 4.16 -16.36
C SER A 147 -2.98 4.11 -16.91
N ALA A 148 -3.68 5.25 -16.95
CA ALA A 148 -4.97 5.38 -17.62
C ALA A 148 -4.87 5.10 -19.12
N GLU A 149 -3.84 5.61 -19.80
CA GLU A 149 -3.64 5.38 -21.24
C GLU A 149 -3.36 3.91 -21.55
N LEU A 150 -2.64 3.19 -20.67
CA LEU A 150 -2.45 1.75 -20.77
C LEU A 150 -3.78 0.97 -20.71
N ILE A 151 -4.71 1.41 -19.86
CA ILE A 151 -6.04 0.79 -19.69
C ILE A 151 -6.97 1.12 -20.86
N LEU A 152 -7.01 2.40 -21.27
CA LEU A 152 -7.93 2.92 -22.29
C LEU A 152 -7.45 2.65 -23.72
N GLY A 153 -6.15 2.43 -23.91
CA GLY A 153 -5.51 2.32 -25.23
C GLY A 153 -5.34 3.65 -25.97
N HIS A 154 -5.71 4.77 -25.35
CA HIS A 154 -5.54 6.14 -25.84
C HIS A 154 -5.37 7.13 -24.67
N PRO A 155 -4.79 8.32 -24.90
CA PRO A 155 -4.63 9.31 -23.84
C PRO A 155 -5.96 9.67 -23.18
N ILE A 156 -5.97 9.75 -21.84
CA ILE A 156 -7.16 10.12 -21.05
C ILE A 156 -7.53 11.61 -21.21
N PHE A 157 -6.54 12.47 -21.42
CA PHE A 157 -6.72 13.92 -21.58
C PHE A 157 -6.07 14.44 -22.88
N PRO A 158 -6.70 14.27 -24.05
CA PRO A 158 -6.11 14.62 -25.35
C PRO A 158 -6.35 16.09 -25.76
N GLY A 159 -5.88 17.07 -24.98
CA GLY A 159 -6.09 18.50 -25.27
C GLY A 159 -5.22 19.05 -26.42
N GLU A 160 -5.76 19.92 -27.27
CA GLU A 160 -5.00 20.55 -28.38
C GLU A 160 -4.20 21.79 -27.93
N SER A 161 -4.74 22.55 -26.97
CA SER A 161 -4.09 23.69 -26.30
C SER A 161 -4.00 23.50 -24.77
N GLY A 162 -3.39 24.46 -24.06
CA GLY A 162 -3.38 24.44 -22.59
C GLY A 162 -4.79 24.56 -21.99
N VAL A 163 -5.67 25.34 -22.64
CA VAL A 163 -7.07 25.49 -22.23
C VAL A 163 -7.86 24.22 -22.53
N ASP A 164 -7.67 23.63 -23.71
CA ASP A 164 -8.35 22.37 -24.06
C ASP A 164 -7.91 21.22 -23.15
N GLN A 165 -6.63 21.19 -22.76
CA GLN A 165 -6.13 20.22 -21.79
C GLN A 165 -6.88 20.31 -20.47
N LEU A 166 -7.14 21.53 -19.97
CA LEU A 166 -7.92 21.73 -18.76
C LEU A 166 -9.38 21.32 -18.94
N VAL A 167 -9.97 21.59 -20.11
CA VAL A 167 -11.33 21.15 -20.44
C VAL A 167 -11.46 19.62 -20.40
N GLU A 168 -10.49 18.87 -20.97
CA GLU A 168 -10.48 17.41 -20.89
C GLU A 168 -10.36 16.89 -19.45
N ILE A 169 -9.54 17.55 -18.62
CA ILE A 169 -9.42 17.21 -17.19
C ILE A 169 -10.76 17.40 -16.46
N ILE A 170 -11.42 18.55 -16.67
CA ILE A 170 -12.67 18.90 -15.97
C ILE A 170 -13.82 17.95 -16.38
N LYS A 171 -13.84 17.47 -17.63
CA LYS A 171 -14.84 16.47 -18.09
C LYS A 171 -14.81 15.18 -17.27
N VAL A 172 -13.64 14.78 -16.77
CA VAL A 172 -13.45 13.53 -16.00
C VAL A 172 -13.47 13.78 -14.49
N LEU A 173 -12.73 14.77 -14.02
CA LEU A 173 -12.53 15.00 -12.59
C LEU A 173 -13.58 15.93 -11.96
N GLY A 174 -14.25 16.75 -12.78
CA GLY A 174 -15.13 17.81 -12.32
C GLY A 174 -14.42 19.18 -12.30
N THR A 175 -15.20 20.22 -12.03
CA THR A 175 -14.65 21.58 -11.87
C THR A 175 -13.94 21.68 -10.53
N PRO A 176 -12.67 22.14 -10.48
CA PRO A 176 -11.94 22.24 -9.23
C PRO A 176 -12.63 23.26 -8.31
N THR A 177 -12.71 22.92 -7.03
CA THR A 177 -13.14 23.79 -5.95
C THR A 177 -12.16 24.95 -5.76
N ARG A 178 -12.59 25.97 -4.99
CA ARG A 178 -11.73 27.12 -4.70
C ARG A 178 -10.50 26.70 -3.90
N GLU A 179 -10.68 25.77 -2.97
CA GLU A 179 -9.62 25.18 -2.16
C GLU A 179 -8.59 24.45 -3.02
N GLU A 180 -9.04 23.65 -4.00
CA GLU A 180 -8.15 22.96 -4.95
C GLU A 180 -7.41 23.93 -5.86
N LEU A 181 -8.08 24.97 -6.37
CA LEU A 181 -7.42 26.03 -7.16
C LEU A 181 -6.33 26.73 -6.35
N MET A 182 -6.59 27.07 -5.09
CA MET A 182 -5.61 27.67 -4.19
C MET A 182 -4.45 26.73 -3.89
N ALA A 183 -4.71 25.43 -3.76
CA ALA A 183 -3.67 24.43 -3.56
C ALA A 183 -2.79 24.24 -4.81
N MET A 184 -3.37 24.34 -6.02
CA MET A 184 -2.63 24.24 -7.29
C MET A 184 -1.78 25.47 -7.57
N ASN A 185 -2.33 26.68 -7.40
CA ASN A 185 -1.58 27.92 -7.53
C ASN A 185 -2.23 29.03 -6.70
N PRO A 186 -1.66 29.38 -5.53
CA PRO A 186 -2.18 30.44 -4.66
C PRO A 186 -2.27 31.82 -5.32
N ASN A 187 -1.46 32.05 -6.36
CA ASN A 187 -1.40 33.33 -7.09
C ASN A 187 -2.39 33.39 -8.27
N TYR A 188 -3.18 32.34 -8.50
CA TYR A 188 -4.18 32.34 -9.56
C TYR A 188 -5.39 33.18 -9.15
N THR A 189 -5.50 34.39 -9.73
CA THR A 189 -6.54 35.38 -9.39
C THR A 189 -7.63 35.53 -10.44
N GLU A 190 -7.47 34.91 -11.61
CA GLU A 190 -8.49 35.00 -12.65
C GLU A 190 -9.66 34.08 -12.30
N PRO A 191 -10.92 34.52 -12.47
CA PRO A 191 -12.03 33.58 -12.56
C PRO A 191 -11.64 32.58 -13.65
N LEU A 192 -11.80 31.27 -13.39
CA LEU A 192 -11.86 30.34 -14.51
C LEU A 192 -12.92 30.92 -15.44
N GLY A 193 -12.54 31.40 -16.63
CA GLY A 193 -13.37 32.21 -17.54
C GLY A 193 -14.58 31.46 -18.12
N PHE A 194 -15.05 30.44 -17.41
CA PHE A 194 -16.28 29.71 -17.59
C PHE A 194 -17.44 30.47 -16.92
N ASP A 195 -17.69 31.71 -17.34
CA ASP A 195 -18.95 32.38 -17.00
C ASP A 195 -20.13 31.52 -17.51
N ASP A 196 -21.22 31.48 -16.74
CA ASP A 196 -22.43 30.65 -16.97
C ASP A 196 -22.94 30.74 -18.42
N GLY A 197 -22.48 29.80 -19.24
CA GLY A 197 -22.80 29.71 -20.66
C GLY A 197 -23.07 28.26 -21.09
N PRO A 198 -23.57 28.05 -22.33
CA PRO A 198 -24.00 26.74 -22.81
C PRO A 198 -22.88 25.68 -22.80
N ALA A 199 -21.61 26.09 -22.83
CA ALA A 199 -20.47 25.19 -22.66
C ALA A 199 -20.37 24.62 -21.23
N MET A 200 -20.67 25.42 -20.20
CA MET A 200 -20.74 24.95 -18.81
C MET A 200 -21.97 24.11 -18.53
N ASP A 201 -23.10 24.38 -19.17
CA ASP A 201 -24.27 23.52 -19.08
C ASP A 201 -24.04 22.17 -19.77
N GLN A 202 -23.32 22.16 -20.91
CA GLN A 202 -22.85 20.92 -21.54
C GLN A 202 -21.83 20.19 -20.65
N LEU A 203 -20.91 20.90 -20.00
CA LEU A 203 -19.95 20.33 -19.06
C LEU A 203 -20.64 19.73 -17.83
N ARG A 204 -21.60 20.45 -17.22
CA ARG A 204 -22.44 19.99 -16.11
C ARG A 204 -23.27 18.77 -16.54
N ALA A 205 -23.79 18.75 -17.76
CA ALA A 205 -24.51 17.60 -18.31
C ALA A 205 -23.61 16.39 -18.58
N LEU A 206 -22.34 16.61 -18.97
CA LEU A 206 -21.33 15.54 -19.10
C LEU A 206 -20.90 15.01 -17.73
N GLN A 207 -20.74 15.89 -16.74
CA GLN A 207 -20.47 15.53 -15.34
C GLN A 207 -21.60 14.67 -14.74
N GLN A 208 -22.86 14.96 -15.07
CA GLN A 208 -24.02 14.15 -14.63
C GLN A 208 -24.12 12.77 -15.30
N LYS A 209 -23.47 12.56 -16.45
CA LYS A 209 -23.60 11.30 -17.22
C LYS A 209 -22.67 10.17 -16.79
N ASN A 210 -21.95 10.32 -15.68
CA ASN A 210 -20.94 9.33 -15.28
C ASN A 210 -19.95 9.11 -16.43
N ALA A 211 -19.32 10.20 -16.90
CA ALA A 211 -18.35 10.21 -18.00
C ALA A 211 -17.28 9.12 -17.86
N PHE A 212 -16.97 8.74 -16.62
CA PHE A 212 -16.16 7.58 -16.24
C PHE A 212 -16.67 6.24 -16.80
N LEU A 213 -17.92 5.86 -16.52
CA LEU A 213 -18.51 4.62 -17.03
C LEU A 213 -18.61 4.65 -18.55
N GLN A 214 -18.83 5.83 -19.12
CA GLN A 214 -18.86 6.01 -20.56
C GLN A 214 -17.49 5.76 -21.21
N LEU A 215 -16.40 6.26 -20.62
CA LEU A 215 -15.03 6.00 -21.09
C LEU A 215 -14.72 4.50 -21.12
N LEU A 216 -15.06 3.78 -20.05
CA LEU A 216 -14.88 2.32 -19.98
C LEU A 216 -15.74 1.58 -21.01
N GLN A 217 -17.01 1.96 -21.13
CA GLN A 217 -17.92 1.38 -22.11
C GLN A 217 -17.48 1.67 -23.55
N ASP A 218 -16.86 2.82 -23.81
CA ASP A 218 -16.38 3.17 -25.15
C ASP A 218 -15.06 2.44 -25.47
N ALA A 219 -14.16 2.31 -24.49
CA ALA A 219 -12.88 1.59 -24.64
C ALA A 219 -13.07 0.08 -24.88
N TRP A 220 -14.11 -0.53 -24.29
CA TRP A 220 -14.33 -1.99 -24.35
C TRP A 220 -15.46 -2.42 -25.30
N ARG A 221 -15.73 -1.63 -26.35
CA ARG A 221 -16.71 -2.00 -27.39
C ARG A 221 -16.09 -2.86 -28.49
N GLY A 222 -16.76 -3.97 -28.80
CA GLY A 222 -16.52 -4.75 -30.02
C GLY A 222 -15.65 -6.01 -29.82
N GLU A 223 -15.21 -6.59 -30.94
CA GLU A 223 -14.34 -7.76 -30.95
C GLU A 223 -12.97 -7.41 -30.34
N GLY A 224 -12.51 -8.19 -29.36
CA GLY A 224 -11.26 -7.97 -28.63
C GLY A 224 -11.41 -7.30 -27.26
N ALA A 225 -12.63 -7.00 -26.81
CA ALA A 225 -12.87 -6.48 -25.46
C ALA A 225 -12.38 -7.47 -24.36
N PRO A 226 -11.88 -6.96 -23.22
CA PRO A 226 -11.53 -7.81 -22.09
C PRO A 226 -12.74 -8.62 -21.61
N SER A 227 -12.49 -9.77 -20.98
CA SER A 227 -13.52 -10.56 -20.31
C SER A 227 -14.22 -9.75 -19.20
N LYS A 228 -15.41 -10.16 -18.77
CA LYS A 228 -16.14 -9.44 -17.70
C LYS A 228 -15.34 -9.34 -16.39
N GLU A 229 -14.54 -10.36 -16.10
CA GLU A 229 -13.66 -10.39 -14.93
C GLU A 229 -12.53 -9.36 -15.07
N GLU A 230 -11.84 -9.35 -16.21
CA GLU A 230 -10.81 -8.34 -16.52
C GLU A 230 -11.38 -6.92 -16.57
N GLN A 231 -12.61 -6.73 -17.02
CA GLN A 231 -13.30 -5.44 -16.98
C GLN A 231 -13.54 -4.97 -15.55
N GLY A 232 -13.86 -5.87 -14.61
CA GLY A 232 -13.97 -5.54 -13.19
C GLY A 232 -12.64 -5.05 -12.63
N LEU A 233 -11.57 -5.83 -12.84
CA LEU A 233 -10.22 -5.51 -12.39
C LEU A 233 -9.69 -4.20 -12.97
N LEU A 234 -9.85 -4.00 -14.29
CA LEU A 234 -9.42 -2.76 -14.96
C LEU A 234 -10.25 -1.55 -14.50
N ALA A 235 -11.54 -1.74 -14.20
CA ALA A 235 -12.39 -0.67 -13.68
C ALA A 235 -11.94 -0.24 -12.27
N GLU A 236 -11.64 -1.18 -11.38
CA GLU A 236 -11.07 -0.91 -10.06
C GLU A 236 -9.71 -0.20 -10.15
N THR A 237 -8.83 -0.72 -11.01
CA THR A 237 -7.53 -0.13 -11.32
C THR A 237 -7.69 1.33 -11.77
N LEU A 238 -8.61 1.60 -12.70
CA LEU A 238 -8.86 2.95 -13.21
C LEU A 238 -9.53 3.87 -12.18
N GLN A 239 -10.39 3.34 -11.30
CA GLN A 239 -10.95 4.11 -10.18
C GLN A 239 -9.86 4.64 -9.27
N VAL A 240 -8.85 3.82 -8.97
CA VAL A 240 -7.70 4.27 -8.16
C VAL A 240 -6.83 5.26 -8.91
N VAL A 241 -6.59 5.05 -10.21
CA VAL A 241 -5.92 6.07 -11.04
C VAL A 241 -6.66 7.41 -10.99
N ILE A 242 -7.99 7.41 -11.05
CA ILE A 242 -8.80 8.63 -10.95
C ILE A 242 -8.75 9.22 -9.54
N ALA A 243 -8.77 8.40 -8.49
CA ALA A 243 -8.58 8.86 -7.12
C ALA A 243 -7.21 9.56 -6.96
N ALA A 244 -6.15 8.99 -7.55
CA ALA A 244 -4.83 9.60 -7.61
C ALA A 244 -4.77 10.89 -8.43
N LEU A 245 -5.57 11.00 -9.50
CA LEU A 245 -5.70 12.25 -10.26
C LEU A 245 -6.49 13.31 -9.48
N ARG A 246 -7.45 12.94 -8.63
CA ARG A 246 -8.20 13.88 -7.79
C ARG A 246 -7.40 14.43 -6.62
N GLN A 247 -6.53 13.60 -6.06
CA GLN A 247 -5.75 13.93 -4.89
C GLN A 247 -4.26 13.86 -5.26
N ALA A 248 -3.63 15.00 -5.48
CA ALA A 248 -2.18 15.09 -5.63
C ALA A 248 -1.48 14.97 -4.26
N SER A 249 -1.73 13.86 -3.54
CA SER A 249 -1.21 13.61 -2.20
C SER A 249 -0.35 12.34 -2.13
N ALA A 250 0.47 12.25 -1.10
CA ALA A 250 1.25 11.07 -0.79
C ALA A 250 0.38 9.82 -0.51
N ILE A 251 -0.80 9.99 0.10
CA ILE A 251 -1.79 8.92 0.34
C ILE A 251 -2.29 8.35 -0.98
N SER A 252 -2.50 9.21 -1.97
CA SER A 252 -2.97 8.79 -3.30
C SER A 252 -1.86 8.09 -4.09
N CYS A 253 -0.60 8.38 -3.78
CA CYS A 253 0.53 7.56 -4.24
C CYS A 253 0.54 6.19 -3.55
N ILE A 254 0.28 6.11 -2.24
CA ILE A 254 0.13 4.83 -1.51
C ILE A 254 -0.94 3.98 -2.16
N GLN A 255 -2.12 4.56 -2.39
CA GLN A 255 -3.25 3.87 -3.01
C GLN A 255 -2.92 3.45 -4.45
N LEU A 256 -2.27 4.32 -5.23
CA LEU A 256 -1.80 3.96 -6.58
C LEU A 256 -0.75 2.84 -6.54
N PHE A 257 0.17 2.84 -5.56
CA PHE A 257 1.18 1.79 -5.40
C PHE A 257 0.59 0.47 -4.88
N LEU A 258 -0.37 0.54 -3.96
CA LEU A 258 -1.06 -0.60 -3.39
C LEU A 258 -1.96 -1.26 -4.44
N THR A 259 -2.77 -0.47 -5.14
CA THR A 259 -3.76 -1.00 -6.09
C THR A 259 -3.20 -1.28 -7.49
N LEU A 260 -2.16 -0.56 -7.95
CA LEU A 260 -1.48 -0.90 -9.23
C LEU A 260 -0.45 -2.03 -9.09
N GLY A 261 -0.30 -2.57 -7.88
CA GLY A 261 0.22 -3.91 -7.60
C GLY A 261 1.47 -3.90 -6.76
N LEU A 262 1.50 -4.68 -5.65
CA LEU A 262 2.78 -5.08 -5.08
C LEU A 262 2.89 -6.26 -4.08
N ALA A 263 2.10 -7.32 -4.23
CA ALA A 263 2.52 -8.63 -3.69
C ALA A 263 3.39 -9.35 -4.70
N THR A 264 2.91 -9.36 -5.94
CA THR A 264 3.41 -10.25 -6.99
C THR A 264 4.76 -9.80 -7.53
N ILE A 265 5.03 -8.49 -7.64
CA ILE A 265 6.26 -8.03 -8.33
C ILE A 265 7.46 -7.93 -7.38
N ALA A 266 7.24 -7.72 -6.08
CA ALA A 266 8.30 -7.84 -5.07
C ALA A 266 8.83 -9.29 -4.98
N THR A 267 7.98 -10.28 -5.24
CA THR A 267 8.36 -11.70 -5.36
C THR A 267 8.94 -12.09 -6.73
N GLU A 268 8.69 -11.31 -7.79
CA GLU A 268 9.00 -11.71 -9.17
C GLU A 268 10.31 -11.19 -9.75
N GLU A 269 11.08 -10.35 -9.06
CA GLU A 269 12.49 -10.10 -9.46
C GLU A 269 13.31 -11.42 -9.45
N LEU A 270 12.81 -12.48 -8.79
CA LEU A 270 13.31 -13.87 -8.85
C LEU A 270 12.55 -14.82 -9.81
N THR A 271 11.35 -14.46 -10.30
CA THR A 271 10.42 -15.43 -10.93
C THR A 271 9.90 -15.03 -12.32
N LEU A 272 9.85 -13.75 -12.68
CA LEU A 272 9.41 -13.31 -14.03
C LEU A 272 10.35 -13.79 -15.16
N SER A 273 11.63 -14.01 -14.86
CA SER A 273 12.55 -14.69 -15.79
C SER A 273 12.08 -16.11 -16.17
N LYS A 274 11.25 -16.74 -15.34
CA LYS A 274 10.69 -18.08 -15.55
C LYS A 274 9.26 -18.05 -16.09
N LEU A 275 8.43 -17.07 -15.69
CA LEU A 275 7.05 -16.94 -16.19
C LEU A 275 6.98 -16.47 -17.65
N VAL A 276 7.88 -15.59 -18.09
CA VAL A 276 7.94 -15.20 -19.52
C VAL A 276 8.49 -16.34 -20.40
N SER A 277 9.24 -17.28 -19.82
CA SER A 277 9.62 -18.54 -20.51
C SER A 277 8.47 -19.55 -20.63
N ALA A 278 7.33 -19.31 -19.96
CA ALA A 278 6.17 -20.19 -19.94
C ALA A 278 5.00 -19.69 -20.82
N CYS A 279 5.19 -18.65 -21.63
CA CYS A 279 4.35 -18.41 -22.81
C CYS A 279 4.76 -19.39 -23.94
N PRO A 280 3.79 -19.90 -24.72
CA PRO A 280 3.89 -21.22 -25.34
C PRO A 280 4.76 -21.20 -26.60
N GLU A 281 6.08 -21.23 -26.44
CA GLU A 281 6.95 -21.68 -27.53
C GLU A 281 7.94 -22.79 -27.16
N HIS A 282 8.30 -23.05 -25.89
CA HIS A 282 9.17 -24.19 -25.58
C HIS A 282 8.95 -24.82 -24.18
N PRO A 283 8.49 -26.09 -24.08
CA PRO A 283 8.30 -26.77 -22.81
C PRO A 283 9.59 -27.49 -22.39
N GLY A 284 10.13 -27.18 -21.21
CA GLY A 284 10.99 -28.12 -20.49
C GLY A 284 12.00 -27.50 -19.54
N GLN A 285 11.89 -27.93 -18.27
CA GLN A 285 12.89 -27.91 -17.19
C GLN A 285 12.72 -26.84 -16.11
N ALA A 286 11.77 -27.08 -15.19
CA ALA A 286 11.86 -26.60 -13.82
C ALA A 286 12.57 -27.66 -12.96
N SER A 287 13.76 -27.35 -12.43
CA SER A 287 14.52 -28.23 -11.54
C SER A 287 14.10 -28.06 -10.08
N ALA A 288 13.93 -29.18 -9.38
CA ALA A 288 13.58 -29.28 -7.97
C ALA A 288 14.65 -28.65 -7.04
N SER A 289 14.45 -27.39 -6.63
CA SER A 289 15.03 -26.80 -5.40
C SER A 289 14.14 -25.71 -4.79
N ASP A 290 12.87 -25.61 -5.20
CA ASP A 290 11.96 -24.49 -4.93
C ASP A 290 11.29 -24.48 -3.53
N SER A 291 11.68 -25.37 -2.60
CA SER A 291 11.01 -25.49 -1.30
C SER A 291 11.62 -24.59 -0.22
N GLN A 292 11.42 -23.27 -0.33
CA GLN A 292 11.38 -22.26 0.77
C GLN A 292 11.52 -20.85 0.17
N LYS A 293 10.49 -20.36 -0.52
CA LYS A 293 10.43 -18.95 -0.94
C LYS A 293 9.54 -18.15 0.00
N CYS A 294 9.93 -16.91 0.25
CA CYS A 294 9.09 -15.93 0.94
C CYS A 294 8.11 -15.40 -0.11
N GLU A 295 6.93 -16.02 -0.18
CA GLU A 295 5.89 -15.68 -1.16
C GLU A 295 4.83 -14.78 -0.51
N VAL A 296 4.24 -13.89 -1.30
CA VAL A 296 3.17 -12.98 -0.92
C VAL A 296 2.07 -13.09 -1.96
N SER A 297 0.84 -13.41 -1.54
CA SER A 297 -0.31 -13.49 -2.44
C SER A 297 -0.89 -12.09 -2.71
N ILE A 298 -1.56 -11.92 -3.86
CA ILE A 298 -2.29 -10.69 -4.19
C ILE A 298 -3.32 -10.37 -3.10
N GLU A 299 -4.10 -11.39 -2.69
CA GLU A 299 -5.05 -11.29 -1.58
C GLU A 299 -4.38 -10.81 -0.29
N GLY A 300 -3.17 -11.31 0.04
CA GLY A 300 -2.43 -10.88 1.23
C GLY A 300 -1.94 -9.43 1.15
N VAL A 301 -1.77 -8.85 -0.04
CA VAL A 301 -1.46 -7.41 -0.20
C VAL A 301 -2.70 -6.55 -0.14
N ASP A 302 -3.79 -6.97 -0.78
CA ASP A 302 -5.06 -6.24 -0.74
C ASP A 302 -5.59 -6.17 0.70
N LEU A 303 -5.39 -7.22 1.49
CA LEU A 303 -5.80 -7.26 2.90
C LEU A 303 -4.85 -6.47 3.81
N ALA A 304 -3.54 -6.51 3.54
CA ALA A 304 -2.55 -5.71 4.27
C ALA A 304 -2.68 -4.19 4.03
N GLN A 305 -3.39 -3.75 2.99
CA GLN A 305 -3.55 -2.33 2.66
C GLN A 305 -4.08 -1.51 3.83
N SER A 306 -5.13 -1.98 4.50
CA SER A 306 -5.72 -1.25 5.64
C SER A 306 -4.72 -1.12 6.78
N ALA A 307 -4.01 -2.20 7.12
CA ALA A 307 -2.98 -2.22 8.16
C ALA A 307 -1.81 -1.28 7.81
N LEU A 308 -1.38 -1.22 6.55
CA LEU A 308 -0.31 -0.34 6.10
C LEU A 308 -0.72 1.13 6.08
N GLU A 309 -1.92 1.46 5.61
CA GLU A 309 -2.44 2.83 5.64
C GLU A 309 -2.54 3.33 7.08
N ASP A 310 -3.10 2.50 7.94
CA ASP A 310 -3.25 2.80 9.36
C ASP A 310 -1.90 2.90 10.08
N PHE A 311 -0.94 2.02 9.76
CA PHE A 311 0.43 2.08 10.24
C PHE A 311 1.13 3.38 9.83
N VAL A 312 1.04 3.74 8.54
CA VAL A 312 1.67 4.95 7.99
C VAL A 312 1.09 6.19 8.66
N ASN A 313 -0.24 6.25 8.83
CA ASN A 313 -0.89 7.39 9.45
C ASN A 313 -0.62 7.51 10.96
N SER A 314 -0.42 6.38 11.65
CA SER A 314 -0.31 6.36 13.12
C SER A 314 1.14 6.38 13.62
N TYR A 315 2.07 5.76 12.89
CA TYR A 315 3.42 5.47 13.39
C TYR A 315 4.54 6.26 12.75
N PHE A 316 4.35 6.84 11.56
CA PHE A 316 5.40 7.63 10.88
C PHE A 316 5.91 8.80 11.73
N VAL A 317 5.04 9.37 12.56
CA VAL A 317 5.39 10.47 13.46
C VAL A 317 6.53 10.12 14.43
N PHE A 318 6.59 8.87 14.91
CA PHE A 318 7.66 8.39 15.80
C PHE A 318 9.02 8.25 15.09
N HIS A 319 9.01 8.30 13.76
CA HIS A 319 10.18 8.20 12.90
C HIS A 319 10.55 9.53 12.24
N ASN A 320 9.94 10.65 12.68
CA ASN A 320 10.06 11.96 12.00
C ASN A 320 9.68 11.93 10.51
N LEU A 321 8.82 10.97 10.14
CA LEU A 321 8.24 10.84 8.82
C LEU A 321 6.85 11.46 8.81
N SER A 322 6.37 11.81 7.62
CA SER A 322 5.04 12.39 7.42
C SER A 322 4.28 11.59 6.36
N PRO A 323 3.05 11.13 6.65
CA PRO A 323 2.22 10.43 5.66
C PRO A 323 1.85 11.35 4.49
N GLU A 324 1.91 12.68 4.67
CA GLU A 324 1.67 13.68 3.62
C GLU A 324 2.90 13.90 2.72
N ARG A 325 4.09 13.46 3.15
CA ARG A 325 5.32 13.61 2.37
C ARG A 325 5.57 12.37 1.53
N THR A 326 5.30 12.50 0.23
CA THR A 326 5.41 11.40 -0.74
C THR A 326 6.76 10.68 -0.67
N GLN A 327 7.86 11.42 -0.48
CA GLN A 327 9.20 10.82 -0.34
C GLN A 327 9.34 9.90 0.88
N ASP A 328 8.76 10.28 2.03
CA ASP A 328 8.86 9.51 3.26
C ASP A 328 8.12 8.18 3.09
N VAL A 329 6.93 8.24 2.50
CA VAL A 329 6.12 7.08 2.16
C VAL A 329 6.85 6.19 1.15
N LEU A 330 7.15 6.72 -0.04
CA LEU A 330 7.65 5.92 -1.16
C LEU A 330 8.99 5.24 -0.88
N LYS A 331 9.78 5.78 0.05
CA LYS A 331 11.08 5.21 0.43
C LYS A 331 10.94 3.90 1.21
N TYR A 332 9.97 3.78 2.11
CA TYR A 332 9.86 2.63 3.02
C TYR A 332 8.69 1.71 2.69
N PHE A 333 7.65 2.25 2.04
CA PHE A 333 6.40 1.56 1.79
C PHE A 333 6.54 0.20 1.09
N PRO A 334 7.35 0.03 0.02
CA PRO A 334 7.47 -1.28 -0.65
C PRO A 334 8.00 -2.38 0.27
N THR A 335 8.89 -2.01 1.20
CA THR A 335 9.46 -2.98 2.15
C THR A 335 8.45 -3.29 3.25
N LEU A 336 7.77 -2.28 3.79
CA LEU A 336 6.74 -2.48 4.81
C LEU A 336 5.60 -3.34 4.28
N SER A 337 5.13 -3.05 3.06
CA SER A 337 4.09 -3.84 2.39
C SER A 337 4.50 -5.29 2.19
N PHE A 338 5.70 -5.55 1.69
CA PHE A 338 6.18 -6.93 1.55
C PHE A 338 6.19 -7.70 2.87
N VAL A 339 6.66 -7.07 3.95
CA VAL A 339 6.74 -7.72 5.27
C VAL A 339 5.35 -7.96 5.84
N GLU A 340 4.50 -6.94 5.82
CA GLU A 340 3.16 -7.00 6.36
C GLU A 340 2.31 -8.05 5.65
N SER A 341 2.30 -8.03 4.32
CA SER A 341 1.52 -8.97 3.54
C SER A 341 2.00 -10.41 3.67
N HIS A 342 3.29 -10.64 3.93
CA HIS A 342 3.79 -11.97 4.25
C HIS A 342 3.33 -12.44 5.64
N ILE A 343 3.35 -11.56 6.63
CA ILE A 343 2.85 -11.86 7.98
C ILE A 343 1.34 -12.13 7.94
N TYR A 344 0.58 -11.27 7.28
CA TYR A 344 -0.86 -11.42 7.11
C TYR A 344 -1.24 -12.74 6.44
N GLY A 345 -0.55 -13.12 5.36
CA GLY A 345 -0.80 -14.41 4.69
C GLY A 345 -0.54 -15.62 5.59
N LEU A 346 0.43 -15.53 6.50
CA LEU A 346 0.69 -16.57 7.50
C LEU A 346 -0.37 -16.56 8.62
N ASP A 347 -0.87 -15.39 8.99
CA ASP A 347 -1.93 -15.21 9.98
C ASP A 347 -3.24 -15.84 9.48
N GLN A 348 -3.67 -15.51 8.26
CA GLN A 348 -4.82 -16.15 7.62
C GLN A 348 -4.67 -17.66 7.54
N ALA A 349 -3.50 -18.16 7.11
CA ALA A 349 -3.23 -19.59 7.08
C ALA A 349 -3.26 -20.23 8.48
N ASN A 350 -2.92 -19.48 9.54
CA ASN A 350 -3.07 -19.94 10.91
C ASN A 350 -4.53 -20.08 11.31
N GLU A 351 -5.33 -19.04 11.05
CA GLU A 351 -6.76 -18.98 11.37
C GLU A 351 -7.57 -20.03 10.59
N ASP A 352 -7.30 -20.21 9.31
CA ASP A 352 -8.02 -21.20 8.50
C ASP A 352 -7.80 -22.63 9.01
N ASN A 353 -6.65 -22.89 9.64
CA ASN A 353 -6.35 -24.16 10.30
C ASN A 353 -7.08 -24.34 11.65
N LEU A 354 -7.64 -23.27 12.23
CA LEU A 354 -8.44 -23.30 13.47
C LEU A 354 -9.93 -23.59 13.21
N LEU A 355 -10.40 -23.39 11.98
CA LEU A 355 -11.77 -23.66 11.60
C LEU A 355 -12.10 -25.16 11.69
N PRO A 356 -13.31 -25.51 12.16
CA PRO A 356 -13.78 -26.89 12.09
C PRO A 356 -13.89 -27.33 10.62
N PRO A 357 -13.50 -28.58 10.28
CA PRO A 357 -13.55 -29.05 8.90
C PRO A 357 -14.98 -29.03 8.34
N ASP A 358 -15.17 -28.54 7.10
CA ASP A 358 -16.50 -28.53 6.46
C ASP A 358 -17.03 -29.97 6.37
N PRO A 359 -18.18 -30.29 6.99
CA PRO A 359 -18.76 -31.63 6.97
C PRO A 359 -19.11 -32.12 5.55
N ARG A 360 -19.18 -31.23 4.56
CA ARG A 360 -19.43 -31.54 3.14
C ARG A 360 -18.17 -31.88 2.36
N ASN A 361 -16.97 -31.57 2.88
CA ASN A 361 -15.70 -31.83 2.20
C ASN A 361 -14.60 -32.25 3.18
N LEU A 362 -14.70 -33.50 3.68
CA LEU A 362 -13.79 -34.08 4.68
C LEU A 362 -12.31 -34.16 4.27
N ASN A 363 -11.97 -33.91 3.00
CA ASN A 363 -10.61 -33.94 2.46
C ASN A 363 -9.92 -32.56 2.42
N ASP A 364 -10.61 -31.45 2.74
CA ASP A 364 -10.07 -30.07 2.67
C ASP A 364 -9.35 -29.62 3.96
N ARG A 365 -8.63 -30.52 4.64
CA ARG A 365 -7.75 -30.05 5.73
C ARG A 365 -6.56 -29.34 5.11
N LEU A 366 -6.52 -28.02 5.29
CA LEU A 366 -5.37 -27.20 4.95
C LEU A 366 -4.11 -27.74 5.65
N PRO A 367 -2.95 -27.66 4.99
CA PRO A 367 -1.70 -28.06 5.63
C PRO A 367 -1.43 -27.15 6.84
N PRO A 368 -0.94 -27.72 7.97
CA PRO A 368 -0.57 -26.92 9.11
C PRO A 368 0.60 -26.00 8.75
N LEU A 369 0.68 -24.85 9.42
CA LEU A 369 1.85 -23.98 9.31
C LEU A 369 3.14 -24.77 9.58
N PRO A 370 4.22 -24.49 8.82
CA PRO A 370 5.51 -25.13 9.02
C PRO A 370 6.05 -24.80 10.43
N ALA A 371 6.98 -25.61 10.92
CA ALA A 371 7.58 -25.41 12.25
C ALA A 371 8.27 -24.04 12.41
N ASP A 372 8.70 -23.43 11.30
CA ASP A 372 9.30 -22.11 11.26
C ASP A 372 8.65 -21.24 10.15
N PRO A 373 7.46 -20.68 10.40
CA PRO A 373 6.69 -19.96 9.39
C PRO A 373 7.39 -18.69 8.90
N LEU A 374 8.09 -17.97 9.79
CA LEU A 374 8.80 -16.72 9.46
C LEU A 374 10.26 -16.96 9.02
N GLY A 375 10.68 -18.21 8.85
CA GLY A 375 12.02 -18.56 8.37
C GLY A 375 12.40 -17.89 7.03
N PRO A 376 11.53 -17.95 6.00
CA PRO A 376 11.77 -17.28 4.72
C PRO A 376 11.93 -15.76 4.85
N LEU A 377 11.06 -15.10 5.61
CA LEU A 377 11.17 -13.66 5.85
C LEU A 377 12.49 -13.29 6.54
N ARG A 378 12.91 -14.05 7.56
CA ARG A 378 14.21 -13.85 8.21
C ARG A 378 15.39 -14.02 7.25
N ALA A 379 15.29 -14.93 6.29
CA ALA A 379 16.34 -15.10 5.27
C ALA A 379 16.45 -13.85 4.38
N VAL A 380 15.32 -13.32 3.89
CA VAL A 380 15.26 -12.10 3.07
C VAL A 380 15.83 -10.90 3.84
N LEU A 381 15.41 -10.71 5.09
CA LEU A 381 15.90 -9.61 5.93
C LEU A 381 17.40 -9.73 6.23
N ARG A 382 17.93 -10.95 6.38
CA ARG A 382 19.36 -11.20 6.59
C ARG A 382 20.18 -10.87 5.35
N GLU A 383 19.71 -11.26 4.17
CA GLU A 383 20.37 -10.95 2.90
C GLU A 383 20.49 -9.44 2.67
N ARG A 384 19.45 -8.69 3.06
CA ARG A 384 19.42 -7.23 2.99
C ARG A 384 20.18 -6.52 4.13
N GLN A 385 20.79 -7.27 5.05
CA GLN A 385 21.46 -6.75 6.24
C GLN A 385 20.53 -5.95 7.17
N TRP A 386 19.24 -6.28 7.17
CA TRP A 386 18.21 -5.63 8.00
C TRP A 386 17.78 -6.46 9.22
N LEU A 387 18.14 -7.74 9.29
CA LEU A 387 17.81 -8.58 10.44
C LEU A 387 18.68 -8.25 11.66
N THR A 388 18.16 -7.42 12.57
CA THR A 388 18.78 -7.15 13.88
C THR A 388 18.39 -8.19 14.93
N PRO A 389 19.15 -8.36 16.02
CA PRO A 389 18.77 -9.27 17.11
C PRO A 389 17.40 -8.94 17.72
N ARG A 390 17.06 -7.65 17.81
CA ARG A 390 15.75 -7.20 18.32
C ARG A 390 14.62 -7.56 17.36
N LEU A 391 14.81 -7.35 16.06
CA LEU A 391 13.83 -7.73 15.03
C LEU A 391 13.67 -9.25 14.94
N GLU A 392 14.76 -10.01 15.05
CA GLU A 392 14.71 -11.47 15.09
C GLU A 392 13.91 -11.98 16.30
N GLN A 393 14.09 -11.36 17.46
CA GLN A 393 13.33 -11.68 18.67
C GLN A 393 11.83 -11.39 18.48
N GLU A 394 11.48 -10.27 17.85
CA GLU A 394 10.08 -9.90 17.57
C GLU A 394 9.39 -10.92 16.64
N LEU A 395 10.08 -11.37 15.59
CA LEU A 395 9.56 -12.40 14.69
C LEU A 395 9.40 -13.77 15.39
N LYS A 396 10.26 -14.10 16.36
CA LYS A 396 10.10 -15.31 17.18
C LYS A 396 8.90 -15.19 18.12
N GLU A 397 8.66 -13.99 18.63
CA GLU A 397 7.50 -13.65 19.44
C GLU A 397 6.18 -13.76 18.63
N GLY A 398 6.17 -13.35 17.36
CA GLY A 398 5.04 -13.60 16.45
C GLY A 398 4.76 -15.08 16.21
N ALA A 399 5.80 -15.89 15.96
CA ALA A 399 5.61 -17.34 15.84
C ALA A 399 5.06 -17.99 17.13
N ARG A 400 5.39 -17.40 18.30
CA ARG A 400 4.86 -17.82 19.60
C ARG A 400 3.40 -17.41 19.79
N PHE A 401 2.98 -16.23 19.29
CA PHE A 401 1.59 -15.82 19.26
C PHE A 401 0.72 -16.87 18.58
N TRP A 402 1.03 -17.25 17.34
CA TRP A 402 0.26 -18.27 16.62
C TRP A 402 0.22 -19.62 17.35
N ALA A 403 1.27 -19.98 18.08
CA ALA A 403 1.27 -21.19 18.90
C ALA A 403 0.33 -21.10 20.11
N LEU A 404 0.28 -19.94 20.78
CA LEU A 404 -0.65 -19.66 21.87
C LEU A 404 -2.09 -19.61 21.38
N GLU A 405 -2.33 -18.94 20.27
CA GLU A 405 -3.64 -18.89 19.61
C GLU A 405 -4.15 -20.30 19.30
N ARG A 406 -3.33 -21.15 18.65
CA ARG A 406 -3.69 -22.55 18.41
C ARG A 406 -3.99 -23.32 19.69
N LYS A 407 -3.21 -23.11 20.75
CA LYS A 407 -3.45 -23.73 22.07
C LYS A 407 -4.80 -23.30 22.65
N ILE A 408 -5.08 -21.99 22.65
CA ILE A 408 -6.27 -21.39 23.26
C ILE A 408 -7.52 -21.77 22.46
N CYS A 409 -7.52 -21.58 21.14
CA CYS A 409 -8.68 -21.88 20.29
C CYS A 409 -9.00 -23.38 20.25
N SER A 410 -7.98 -24.25 20.27
CA SER A 410 -8.20 -25.71 20.40
C SER A 410 -8.85 -26.09 21.73
N ALA A 411 -8.50 -25.41 22.82
CA ALA A 411 -9.09 -25.63 24.13
C ALA A 411 -10.53 -25.12 24.22
N LEU A 412 -10.84 -24.02 23.54
CA LEU A 412 -12.17 -23.43 23.46
C LEU A 412 -13.13 -24.25 22.60
N ALA A 413 -12.63 -24.93 21.55
CA ALA A 413 -13.44 -25.81 20.70
C ALA A 413 -13.78 -27.18 21.31
N ALA A 414 -13.12 -27.59 22.41
CA ALA A 414 -13.29 -28.92 22.99
C ALA A 414 -14.61 -29.05 23.78
N PRO A 415 -15.43 -30.11 23.57
CA PRO A 415 -16.70 -30.28 24.29
C PRO A 415 -16.46 -30.53 25.79
N ARG A 416 -16.98 -29.64 26.64
CA ARG A 416 -16.95 -29.77 28.11
C ARG A 416 -17.92 -30.86 28.57
N LYS A 417 -17.52 -32.13 28.54
CA LYS A 417 -18.25 -33.21 29.25
C LYS A 417 -17.47 -33.66 30.48
N GLY A 418 -18.06 -33.44 31.65
CA GLY A 418 -17.81 -34.16 32.92
C GLY A 418 -16.35 -34.40 33.30
N GLU A 419 -15.79 -33.47 34.10
CA GLU A 419 -14.60 -33.58 34.94
C GLU A 419 -13.68 -34.81 34.75
N GLN A 420 -12.58 -34.61 34.03
CA GLN A 420 -11.21 -34.98 34.44
C GLN A 420 -10.25 -34.26 33.49
N SER A 421 -9.31 -33.49 34.08
CA SER A 421 -8.23 -32.71 33.45
C SER A 421 -8.02 -32.94 31.94
N LEU A 422 -8.55 -32.03 31.12
CA LEU A 422 -8.33 -32.00 29.68
C LEU A 422 -6.84 -31.72 29.39
N PRO A 423 -6.19 -32.44 28.46
CA PRO A 423 -4.80 -32.19 28.05
C PRO A 423 -4.60 -30.84 27.32
N ASN A 424 -5.69 -30.15 26.95
CA ASN A 424 -5.70 -28.84 26.30
C ASN A 424 -6.42 -27.81 27.19
N SER A 425 -5.83 -27.41 28.31
CA SER A 425 -6.29 -26.28 29.12
C SER A 425 -5.39 -25.06 28.88
N PHE A 426 -5.97 -23.87 28.85
CA PHE A 426 -5.24 -22.60 28.90
C PHE A 426 -5.55 -21.88 30.21
N ASP A 427 -4.66 -20.98 30.63
CA ASP A 427 -4.84 -20.15 31.81
C ASP A 427 -4.82 -18.65 31.48
N ARG A 428 -4.95 -17.82 32.52
CA ARG A 428 -4.90 -16.35 32.38
C ARG A 428 -3.58 -15.87 31.77
N SER A 429 -2.46 -16.49 32.11
CA SER A 429 -1.14 -16.09 31.62
C SER A 429 -0.99 -16.35 30.12
N ASP A 430 -1.57 -17.45 29.63
CA ASP A 430 -1.60 -17.74 28.19
C ASP A 430 -2.35 -16.63 27.42
N VAL A 431 -3.50 -16.19 27.92
CA VAL A 431 -4.35 -15.16 27.29
C VAL A 431 -3.66 -13.79 27.31
N GLU A 432 -3.10 -13.40 28.46
CA GLU A 432 -2.40 -12.13 28.61
C GLU A 432 -1.14 -12.09 27.74
N GLU A 433 -0.42 -13.21 27.61
CA GLU A 433 0.73 -13.31 26.71
C GLU A 433 0.31 -13.26 25.24
N ALA A 434 -0.75 -13.97 24.84
CA ALA A 434 -1.26 -13.92 23.48
C ALA A 434 -1.65 -12.49 23.08
N LEU A 435 -2.40 -11.78 23.93
CA LEU A 435 -2.78 -10.39 23.69
C LEU A 435 -1.57 -9.47 23.54
N ARG A 436 -0.57 -9.59 24.43
CA ARG A 436 0.67 -8.79 24.34
C ARG A 436 1.38 -9.02 23.01
N LEU A 437 1.33 -10.25 22.51
CA LEU A 437 2.03 -10.65 21.30
C LEU A 437 1.27 -10.32 20.01
N LYS A 438 -0.07 -10.18 20.06
CA LYS A 438 -0.96 -10.01 18.90
C LYS A 438 -0.47 -8.97 17.89
N SER A 439 -0.13 -7.76 18.34
CA SER A 439 0.39 -6.66 17.50
C SER A 439 1.89 -6.75 17.14
N PHE A 440 2.44 -7.96 16.93
CA PHE A 440 3.86 -8.14 16.59
C PHE A 440 4.22 -7.66 15.19
N ASP A 441 3.27 -7.68 14.26
CA ASP A 441 3.31 -7.10 12.92
C ASP A 441 3.64 -5.59 12.97
N TYR A 442 2.91 -4.81 13.76
CA TYR A 442 3.15 -3.38 13.99
C TYR A 442 4.52 -3.12 14.65
N ARG A 443 4.93 -3.96 15.60
CA ARG A 443 6.25 -3.87 16.23
C ARG A 443 7.37 -4.21 15.25
N THR A 444 7.15 -5.22 14.40
CA THR A 444 8.08 -5.64 13.35
C THR A 444 8.28 -4.51 12.33
N MET A 445 7.19 -3.92 11.83
CA MET A 445 7.24 -2.79 10.90
C MET A 445 7.95 -1.56 11.51
N ASN A 446 7.70 -1.24 12.78
CA ASN A 446 8.40 -0.14 13.47
C ASN A 446 9.90 -0.39 13.63
N LEU A 447 10.29 -1.59 14.05
CA LEU A 447 11.70 -1.97 14.15
C LEU A 447 12.39 -1.92 12.77
N LEU A 448 11.69 -2.35 11.73
CA LEU A 448 12.19 -2.31 10.36
C LEU A 448 12.39 -0.88 9.85
N LEU A 449 11.51 0.06 10.21
CA LEU A 449 11.70 1.49 9.92
C LEU A 449 12.98 2.05 10.55
N TYR A 450 13.25 1.74 11.83
CA TYR A 450 14.50 2.14 12.48
C TYR A 450 15.72 1.63 11.72
N VAL A 451 15.71 0.34 11.36
CA VAL A 451 16.78 -0.30 10.61
C VAL A 451 17.00 0.35 9.24
N MET A 452 15.93 0.57 8.46
CA MET A 452 16.03 1.20 7.13
C MET A 452 16.48 2.67 7.20
N ARG A 453 16.26 3.33 8.34
CA ARG A 453 16.74 4.69 8.61
C ARG A 453 18.17 4.74 9.17
N GLY A 454 18.75 3.59 9.53
CA GLY A 454 20.05 3.52 10.17
C GLY A 454 20.05 4.07 11.59
N GLU A 455 18.92 3.98 12.28
CA GLU A 455 18.73 4.46 13.65
C GLU A 455 18.52 3.30 14.62
N GLU A 456 18.92 3.50 15.88
CA GLU A 456 18.64 2.53 16.95
C GLU A 456 17.19 2.67 17.43
N PRO A 457 16.48 1.56 17.70
CA PRO A 457 15.12 1.61 18.22
C PRO A 457 15.01 2.43 19.51
N ASN A 458 14.16 3.46 19.49
CA ASN A 458 13.88 4.22 20.70
C ASN A 458 13.00 3.39 21.65
N LYS A 459 13.55 3.01 22.80
CA LYS A 459 12.86 2.21 23.81
C LYS A 459 11.53 2.81 24.26
N MET A 460 11.47 4.14 24.48
CA MET A 460 10.25 4.82 24.90
C MET A 460 9.16 4.72 23.82
N HIS A 461 9.53 4.86 22.55
CA HIS A 461 8.57 4.74 21.44
C HIS A 461 8.05 3.30 21.33
N MET A 462 8.93 2.31 21.44
CA MET A 462 8.53 0.89 21.40
C MET A 462 7.67 0.49 22.61
N ASP A 463 8.00 0.98 23.81
CA ASP A 463 7.22 0.73 25.02
C ASP A 463 5.82 1.39 24.92
N PHE A 464 5.73 2.60 24.37
CA PHE A 464 4.46 3.28 24.12
C PHE A 464 3.60 2.50 23.12
N LEU A 465 4.17 2.12 21.97
CA LEU A 465 3.48 1.34 20.94
C LEU A 465 2.93 0.03 21.49
N ALA A 466 3.75 -0.74 22.21
CA ALA A 466 3.32 -2.00 22.78
C ALA A 466 2.14 -1.84 23.75
N THR A 467 2.08 -0.69 24.45
CA THR A 467 0.99 -0.40 25.39
C THR A 467 -0.25 0.16 24.70
N SER A 468 -0.09 0.99 23.66
CA SER A 468 -1.21 1.56 22.91
C SER A 468 -1.98 0.49 22.16
N GLU A 469 -1.28 -0.45 21.53
CA GLU A 469 -1.91 -1.51 20.75
C GLU A 469 -2.74 -2.47 21.61
N ILE A 470 -2.40 -2.70 22.88
CA ILE A 470 -3.23 -3.55 23.76
C ILE A 470 -4.67 -3.05 23.84
N LEU A 471 -4.88 -1.73 23.91
CA LEU A 471 -6.23 -1.17 23.97
C LEU A 471 -6.94 -1.20 22.61
N VAL A 472 -6.20 -1.10 21.50
CA VAL A 472 -6.73 -1.26 20.14
C VAL A 472 -7.25 -2.68 19.97
N GLU A 473 -6.42 -3.67 20.26
CA GLU A 473 -6.74 -5.10 20.15
C GLU A 473 -7.95 -5.49 21.02
N ILE A 474 -8.06 -4.95 22.24
CA ILE A 474 -9.25 -5.18 23.06
C ILE A 474 -10.49 -4.53 22.44
N GLY A 475 -10.35 -3.34 21.85
CA GLY A 475 -11.45 -2.67 21.16
C GLY A 475 -11.96 -3.48 19.98
N ASP A 476 -11.06 -3.95 19.13
CA ASP A 476 -11.37 -4.75 17.95
C ASP A 476 -12.01 -6.08 18.36
N ASP A 477 -11.42 -6.81 19.33
CA ASP A 477 -12.01 -8.04 19.88
C ASP A 477 -13.43 -7.83 20.45
N LEU A 478 -13.75 -6.65 21.00
CA LEU A 478 -15.11 -6.39 21.51
C LEU A 478 -16.10 -6.11 20.39
N VAL A 479 -15.66 -5.52 19.28
CA VAL A 479 -16.48 -5.29 18.09
C VAL A 479 -16.71 -6.61 17.35
N ASP A 480 -15.66 -7.40 17.18
CA ASP A 480 -15.65 -8.62 16.36
C ASP A 480 -16.04 -9.88 17.14
N TYR A 481 -16.37 -9.75 18.43
CA TYR A 481 -16.69 -10.85 19.34
C TYR A 481 -17.60 -11.95 18.78
N PHE A 482 -18.67 -11.58 18.07
CA PHE A 482 -19.59 -12.59 17.52
C PHE A 482 -18.97 -13.36 16.36
N GLU A 483 -18.25 -12.66 15.48
CA GLU A 483 -17.58 -13.24 14.32
C GLU A 483 -16.40 -14.13 14.75
N ASP A 484 -15.59 -13.68 15.71
CA ASP A 484 -14.45 -14.44 16.24
C ASP A 484 -14.89 -15.74 16.93
N VAL A 485 -16.04 -15.71 17.62
CA VAL A 485 -16.60 -16.91 18.23
C VAL A 485 -17.08 -17.89 17.15
N GLU A 486 -17.73 -17.40 16.09
CA GLU A 486 -18.18 -18.24 14.96
C GLU A 486 -17.00 -18.85 14.19
N ARG A 487 -15.95 -18.06 13.94
CA ARG A 487 -14.74 -18.49 13.22
C ARG A 487 -13.75 -19.27 14.07
N ASN A 488 -13.99 -19.41 15.37
CA ASN A 488 -13.05 -19.99 16.33
C ASN A 488 -11.68 -19.25 16.39
N SER A 489 -11.64 -17.94 16.11
CA SER A 489 -10.45 -17.09 16.20
C SER A 489 -10.15 -16.66 17.64
N PHE A 490 -8.91 -16.25 17.93
CA PHE A 490 -8.56 -15.74 19.25
C PHE A 490 -9.32 -14.46 19.55
N ASN A 491 -9.93 -14.38 20.73
CA ASN A 491 -10.57 -13.17 21.20
C ASN A 491 -10.53 -13.11 22.73
N ILE A 492 -10.06 -12.00 23.28
CA ILE A 492 -9.81 -11.85 24.71
C ILE A 492 -11.10 -12.00 25.53
N TYR A 493 -12.22 -11.47 25.02
CA TYR A 493 -13.47 -11.48 25.76
C TYR A 493 -14.01 -12.91 25.93
N ARG A 494 -14.07 -13.71 24.85
CA ARG A 494 -14.45 -15.14 24.95
C ARG A 494 -13.51 -15.92 25.88
N CYS A 495 -12.21 -15.60 25.90
CA CYS A 495 -11.25 -16.25 26.77
C CYS A 495 -11.54 -15.98 28.26
N PHE A 496 -11.81 -14.73 28.63
CA PHE A 496 -12.17 -14.38 30.00
C PHE A 496 -13.51 -15.00 30.42
N LEU A 497 -14.49 -15.07 29.52
CA LEU A 497 -15.75 -15.75 29.79
C LEU A 497 -15.54 -17.26 30.01
N ALA A 498 -14.68 -17.89 29.22
CA ALA A 498 -14.37 -19.31 29.36
C ALA A 498 -13.63 -19.65 30.66
N LEU A 499 -12.75 -18.76 31.14
CA LEU A 499 -11.96 -18.94 32.36
C LEU A 499 -12.78 -18.71 33.65
N TYR A 500 -13.62 -17.68 33.67
CA TYR A 500 -14.28 -17.22 34.91
C TYR A 500 -15.81 -17.34 34.88
N GLY A 501 -16.40 -17.70 33.75
CA GLY A 501 -17.84 -17.70 33.52
C GLY A 501 -18.39 -16.32 33.13
N PRO A 502 -19.67 -16.22 32.69
CA PRO A 502 -20.22 -15.02 32.07
C PRO A 502 -20.11 -13.73 32.91
N LYS A 503 -20.51 -13.80 34.19
CA LYS A 503 -20.51 -12.63 35.07
C LYS A 503 -19.12 -12.25 35.59
N ALA A 504 -18.36 -13.23 36.08
CA ALA A 504 -17.04 -12.96 36.64
C ALA A 504 -16.00 -12.66 35.54
N GLY A 505 -16.14 -13.25 34.35
CA GLY A 505 -15.30 -12.96 33.19
C GLY A 505 -15.41 -11.51 32.73
N GLN A 506 -16.63 -10.97 32.64
CA GLN A 506 -16.85 -9.55 32.36
C GLN A 506 -16.18 -8.64 33.40
N GLU A 507 -16.31 -8.96 34.69
CA GLU A 507 -15.69 -8.14 35.75
C GLU A 507 -14.15 -8.22 35.72
N GLU A 508 -13.58 -9.40 35.48
CA GLU A 508 -12.13 -9.57 35.35
C GLU A 508 -11.58 -8.86 34.11
N LEU A 509 -12.28 -8.90 32.97
CA LEU A 509 -11.87 -8.15 31.78
C LEU A 509 -11.93 -6.64 32.03
N ARG A 510 -12.97 -6.13 32.71
CA ARG A 510 -13.04 -4.71 33.08
C ARG A 510 -11.89 -4.27 33.99
N LYS A 511 -11.45 -5.13 34.92
CA LYS A 511 -10.26 -4.85 35.74
C LYS A 511 -8.99 -4.81 34.90
N TYR A 512 -8.86 -5.73 33.95
CA TYR A 512 -7.73 -5.77 33.03
C TYR A 512 -7.67 -4.51 32.16
N ILE A 513 -8.79 -4.11 31.56
CA ILE A 513 -8.92 -2.89 30.75
C ILE A 513 -8.49 -1.66 31.56
N ARG A 514 -8.99 -1.49 32.79
CA ARG A 514 -8.60 -0.37 33.67
C ARG A 514 -7.10 -0.34 33.99
N ALA A 515 -6.47 -1.51 34.09
CA ALA A 515 -5.02 -1.59 34.28
C ALA A 515 -4.28 -1.16 33.00
N ALA A 516 -4.71 -1.66 31.83
CA ALA A 516 -4.14 -1.28 30.55
C ALA A 516 -4.31 0.23 30.25
N GLU A 517 -5.46 0.82 30.55
CA GLU A 517 -5.70 2.28 30.45
C GLU A 517 -4.73 3.08 31.32
N LYS A 518 -4.45 2.60 32.53
CA LYS A 518 -3.49 3.24 33.44
C LYS A 518 -2.07 3.15 32.89
N ASP A 519 -1.69 1.99 32.33
CA ASP A 519 -0.37 1.79 31.75
C ASP A 519 -0.20 2.65 30.48
N PHE A 520 -1.24 2.73 29.64
CA PHE A 520 -1.28 3.64 28.49
C PHE A 520 -1.12 5.10 28.93
N ALA A 521 -1.87 5.55 29.93
CA ALA A 521 -1.77 6.92 30.44
C ALA A 521 -0.38 7.22 31.05
N ASN A 522 0.30 6.22 31.61
CA ASN A 522 1.67 6.36 32.08
C ASN A 522 2.65 6.47 30.91
N ALA A 523 2.54 5.60 29.91
CA ALA A 523 3.38 5.62 28.72
C ALA A 523 3.20 6.93 27.93
N PHE A 524 1.96 7.38 27.73
CA PHE A 524 1.62 8.61 27.02
C PHE A 524 2.21 9.84 27.71
N ARG A 525 2.14 9.93 29.04
CA ARG A 525 2.74 11.05 29.81
C ARG A 525 4.26 11.12 29.71
N ASN A 526 4.92 10.01 29.37
CA ASN A 526 6.36 9.97 29.22
C ASN A 526 6.82 10.36 27.81
N LEU A 527 5.91 10.46 26.83
CA LEU A 527 6.24 10.93 25.48
C LEU A 527 6.63 12.41 25.49
N ASP A 528 7.47 12.79 24.53
CA ASP A 528 7.74 14.20 24.24
C ASP A 528 6.43 14.96 23.92
N GLU A 529 6.29 16.18 24.44
CA GLU A 529 5.06 16.98 24.33
C GLU A 529 4.68 17.25 22.86
N GLY A 530 5.67 17.53 22.00
CA GLY A 530 5.44 17.77 20.59
C GLY A 530 5.05 16.49 19.84
N LEU A 531 5.62 15.35 20.22
CA LEU A 531 5.28 14.04 19.67
C LEU A 531 3.86 13.60 20.11
N ALA A 532 3.53 13.72 21.39
CA ALA A 532 2.23 13.39 21.94
C ALA A 532 1.10 14.18 21.27
N GLN A 533 1.29 15.48 21.04
CA GLN A 533 0.31 16.33 20.34
C GLN A 533 0.13 15.96 18.86
N LYS A 534 1.20 15.52 18.18
CA LYS A 534 1.09 15.07 16.78
C LYS A 534 0.36 13.74 16.70
N TRP A 535 0.72 12.79 17.55
CA TRP A 535 0.07 11.49 17.61
C TRP A 535 -1.43 11.62 17.97
N LEU A 536 -1.78 12.46 18.95
CA LEU A 536 -3.18 12.67 19.32
C LEU A 536 -4.02 13.20 18.15
N ARG A 537 -3.49 14.20 17.43
CA ARG A 537 -4.16 14.75 16.24
C ARG A 537 -4.39 13.69 15.14
N GLN A 538 -3.40 12.83 14.91
CA GLN A 538 -3.50 11.76 13.93
C GLN A 538 -4.51 10.69 14.37
N SER A 539 -4.45 10.27 15.64
CA SER A 539 -5.39 9.33 16.23
C SER A 539 -6.85 9.82 16.17
N GLU A 540 -7.10 11.09 16.52
CA GLU A 540 -8.44 11.69 16.46
C GLU A 540 -8.97 11.72 15.01
N ALA A 541 -8.11 12.05 14.04
CA ALA A 541 -8.47 12.06 12.62
C ALA A 541 -8.85 10.66 12.11
N LEU A 542 -8.19 9.62 12.60
CA LEU A 542 -8.46 8.22 12.26
C LEU A 542 -9.64 7.62 13.03
N LYS A 543 -10.18 8.31 14.04
CA LYS A 543 -11.14 7.78 15.04
C LYS A 543 -10.65 6.53 15.80
N ARG A 544 -9.37 6.18 15.65
CA ARG A 544 -8.72 4.96 16.17
C ARG A 544 -8.74 4.93 17.70
N HIS A 545 -8.53 6.09 18.31
CA HIS A 545 -8.76 6.29 19.73
C HIS A 545 -9.82 7.36 19.94
N SER A 546 -11.08 7.02 19.75
CA SER A 546 -12.24 7.79 20.26
C SER A 546 -12.27 7.89 21.82
N PHE A 547 -11.11 7.68 22.45
CA PHE A 547 -10.80 7.66 23.86
C PHE A 547 -9.98 8.90 24.31
N GLY A 548 -9.92 9.99 23.54
CA GLY A 548 -9.42 11.31 24.00
C GLY A 548 -10.32 12.42 23.43
N SER A 549 -11.03 13.22 24.23
CA SER A 549 -10.53 14.15 25.26
C SER A 549 -11.38 14.21 26.54
N GLU A 550 -12.48 13.45 26.63
CA GLU A 550 -13.32 13.35 27.85
C GLU A 550 -13.05 12.09 28.69
N SER A 551 -12.35 11.10 28.13
CA SER A 551 -12.19 9.73 28.68
C SER A 551 -10.92 9.50 29.50
N ALA A 552 -10.17 10.56 29.84
CA ALA A 552 -9.24 10.51 30.98
C ALA A 552 -9.97 10.27 32.33
N GLN A 553 -11.31 10.21 32.31
CA GLN A 553 -12.19 9.75 33.39
C GLN A 553 -12.96 8.47 32.99
N GLY A 554 -12.28 7.41 32.56
CA GLY A 554 -12.85 6.06 32.45
C GLY A 554 -13.94 5.93 31.38
N GLY A 555 -13.55 5.56 30.17
CA GLY A 555 -14.49 5.17 29.11
C GLY A 555 -15.33 3.98 29.57
N ASN A 556 -16.64 4.06 29.37
CA ASN A 556 -17.55 2.97 29.73
C ASN A 556 -17.51 1.94 28.58
N TRP A 557 -16.47 1.08 28.55
CA TRP A 557 -16.36 0.00 27.55
C TRP A 557 -17.65 -0.83 27.55
N GLU A 558 -18.35 -0.82 26.43
CA GLU A 558 -19.57 -1.59 26.24
C GLU A 558 -19.17 -3.03 25.89
N LEU A 559 -19.40 -3.96 26.83
CA LEU A 559 -19.14 -5.37 26.60
C LEU A 559 -20.37 -5.99 25.93
N PRO A 560 -20.22 -6.71 24.80
CA PRO A 560 -21.34 -7.38 24.18
C PRO A 560 -21.93 -8.46 25.11
N PRO A 561 -23.21 -8.82 24.95
CA PRO A 561 -23.81 -9.87 25.76
C PRO A 561 -23.07 -11.21 25.53
N PRO A 562 -22.76 -11.97 26.60
CA PRO A 562 -22.15 -13.29 26.47
C PRO A 562 -23.03 -14.19 25.60
N ILE A 563 -22.42 -14.96 24.72
CA ILE A 563 -23.14 -15.95 23.92
C ILE A 563 -23.49 -17.09 24.89
N GLU A 564 -24.78 -17.31 25.13
CA GLU A 564 -25.23 -18.47 25.89
C GLU A 564 -25.04 -19.72 25.00
N GLU A 565 -24.27 -20.71 25.46
CA GLU A 565 -23.94 -21.95 24.71
C GLU A 565 -25.17 -22.81 24.29
N ALA A 566 -26.40 -22.33 24.46
CA ALA A 566 -27.64 -23.07 24.25
C ALA A 566 -28.30 -22.90 22.87
N SER A 567 -27.73 -22.14 21.93
CA SER A 567 -28.37 -21.89 20.61
C SER A 567 -27.55 -22.25 19.36
N CYS A 568 -26.37 -22.85 19.49
CA CYS A 568 -25.58 -23.36 18.34
C CYS A 568 -25.79 -24.88 18.11
N GLN A 569 -27.00 -25.37 18.37
CA GLN A 569 -27.47 -26.67 17.89
C GLN A 569 -28.71 -26.44 17.02
N GLY A 570 -28.48 -26.12 15.74
CA GLY A 570 -29.49 -26.01 14.69
C GLY A 570 -28.92 -26.55 13.40
#